data_AF-A0A7D3XDD0-F1
#
_entry.id   AF-A0A7D3XDD0-F1
#
_cell.length_a   1.000
_cell.length_b   1.000
_cell.length_c   1.000
_cell.angle_alpha   90.00
_cell.angle_beta   90.00
_cell.angle_gamma   90.00
#
_symmetry.space_group_name_H-M   'P 1'
#
loop_
_entity.id
_entity.type
_entity.pdbx_description
1 polymer ?
#
loop_
_entity_poly.entity_id
_entity_poly.type
_entity_poly.pdbx_seq_one_letter_code
_entity_poly.pdbx_strand_id
1 'polypeptide(L)'
;MNSKNFLTDSQLPFCKGCGHALVAKNTEKALQKLNVDPLDVVLVTDIGCHGIVDKSFLTHTVHGLHGRSSALAAGIAAGLNNPGKKVIVFTGDGGATIGMQHLIGGAHLGFDMTVVVHNNMLYGMTGGQPSEFTPCGFKTPTLPEGSSKEGYDICELMVAAGASYVERVIGIGDYSDSLAKAFSSSGFSLVEVMEICPSYGVKSNPGIKLSQVVENAGWNVKVFADGKGHSFKKPLKENTESLISEKLEIKPKYQSEIKKPVSILISGSAGEGVQSAAEFLAKAGILSGLNTTKKGSYPVTVGVGFSASDVILSPKPILFTGSTNPDILVITSADGLNFARNTAAKMTSGKLYIDDSLDVPETGAQVIRVPFREKLGARTSSLYAVFYIVHHEKLFPIDAMKEVFLSNKISKKVSIESLLQF
;
A
#
# COMPACT_ATOMS: atom_id res chain seq x y z
N MET A 1 -17.42 29.17 23.20
CA MET A 1 -16.59 28.63 22.09
C MET A 1 -17.50 27.78 21.23
N ASN A 2 -17.60 28.06 19.93
CA ASN A 2 -18.40 27.20 19.04
C ASN A 2 -17.77 25.81 19.01
N SER A 3 -18.56 24.78 19.29
CA SER A 3 -18.10 23.39 19.23
C SER A 3 -17.61 23.09 17.82
N LYS A 4 -16.41 22.51 17.68
CA LYS A 4 -15.86 22.12 16.38
C LYS A 4 -16.61 20.89 15.88
N ASN A 5 -16.97 20.86 14.60
CA ASN A 5 -17.63 19.71 13.99
C ASN A 5 -16.58 18.72 13.47
N PHE A 6 -16.78 17.43 13.75
CA PHE A 6 -15.95 16.35 13.23
C PHE A 6 -16.73 15.47 12.27
N LEU A 7 -18.05 15.49 12.33
CA LEU A 7 -18.92 14.83 11.37
C LEU A 7 -19.52 15.83 10.37
N THR A 8 -19.76 15.37 9.15
CA THR A 8 -20.59 16.09 8.17
C THR A 8 -22.05 16.13 8.62
N ASP A 9 -22.84 17.08 8.11
CA ASP A 9 -24.30 17.13 8.32
C ASP A 9 -25.07 15.99 7.61
N SER A 10 -24.39 15.11 6.89
CA SER A 10 -25.00 14.01 6.16
C SER A 10 -25.49 12.89 7.08
N GLN A 11 -26.53 12.19 6.64
CA GLN A 11 -27.01 11.00 7.35
C GLN A 11 -25.93 9.91 7.32
N LEU A 12 -25.59 9.37 8.50
CA LEU A 12 -24.63 8.26 8.59
C LEU A 12 -25.15 7.01 7.86
N PRO A 13 -24.27 6.27 7.14
CA PRO A 13 -24.66 5.17 6.25
C PRO A 13 -24.93 3.85 6.99
N PHE A 14 -25.67 3.90 8.11
CA PHE A 14 -25.93 2.76 8.97
C PHE A 14 -27.40 2.39 9.04
N CYS A 15 -27.68 1.11 9.34
CA CYS A 15 -29.03 0.62 9.58
C CYS A 15 -29.70 1.38 10.74
N LYS A 16 -31.03 1.50 10.71
CA LYS A 16 -31.80 2.07 11.83
C LYS A 16 -31.55 1.25 13.10
N GLY A 17 -31.15 1.92 14.18
CA GLY A 17 -30.80 1.27 15.46
C GLY A 17 -29.41 0.64 15.51
N CYS A 18 -28.55 0.87 14.52
CA CYS A 18 -27.17 0.41 14.53
C CYS A 18 -26.34 1.19 15.56
N GLY A 19 -25.61 0.45 16.42
CA GLY A 19 -24.69 1.04 17.40
C GLY A 19 -23.57 1.88 16.76
N HIS A 20 -23.10 1.52 15.56
CA HIS A 20 -21.98 2.22 14.91
C HIS A 20 -22.24 3.73 14.74
N ALA A 21 -23.52 4.13 14.59
CA ALA A 21 -23.91 5.53 14.54
C ALA A 21 -23.68 6.26 15.87
N LEU A 22 -23.89 5.57 16.99
CA LEU A 22 -23.56 6.09 18.32
C LEU A 22 -22.06 6.16 18.55
N VAL A 23 -21.27 5.21 18.03
CA VAL A 23 -19.80 5.27 18.15
C VAL A 23 -19.26 6.50 17.44
N ALA A 24 -19.74 6.79 16.22
CA ALA A 24 -19.35 7.99 15.48
C ALA A 24 -19.67 9.27 16.25
N LYS A 25 -20.90 9.38 16.80
CA LYS A 25 -21.34 10.54 17.59
C LYS A 25 -20.57 10.71 18.90
N ASN A 26 -20.32 9.61 19.61
CA ASN A 26 -19.52 9.65 20.84
C ASN A 26 -18.05 9.99 20.56
N THR A 27 -17.52 9.56 19.41
CA THR A 27 -16.18 9.96 18.95
C THR A 27 -16.12 11.46 18.69
N GLU A 28 -17.08 12.04 17.97
CA GLU A 28 -17.14 13.49 17.76
C GLU A 28 -17.19 14.25 19.10
N LYS A 29 -18.08 13.84 20.02
CA LYS A 29 -18.17 14.43 21.36
C LYS A 29 -16.85 14.33 22.13
N ALA A 30 -16.17 13.19 22.06
CA ALA A 30 -14.89 12.98 22.71
C ALA A 30 -13.82 13.94 22.15
N LEU A 31 -13.74 14.08 20.83
CA LEU A 31 -12.81 15.00 20.17
C LEU A 31 -13.12 16.48 20.50
N GLN A 32 -14.40 16.84 20.60
CA GLN A 32 -14.84 18.17 21.06
C GLN A 32 -14.41 18.44 22.51
N LYS A 33 -14.57 17.46 23.41
CA LYS A 33 -14.12 17.56 24.81
C LYS A 33 -12.60 17.78 24.92
N LEU A 34 -11.83 17.13 24.04
CA LEU A 34 -10.38 17.30 23.97
C LEU A 34 -9.94 18.60 23.30
N ASN A 35 -10.86 19.35 22.72
CA ASN A 35 -10.60 20.62 22.04
C ASN A 35 -9.53 20.53 20.93
N VAL A 36 -9.36 19.36 20.31
CA VAL A 36 -8.43 19.17 19.18
C VAL A 36 -8.98 19.78 17.90
N ASP A 37 -8.12 20.04 16.91
CA ASP A 37 -8.57 20.43 15.57
C ASP A 37 -8.82 19.19 14.69
N PRO A 38 -9.77 19.23 13.73
CA PRO A 38 -10.00 18.12 12.81
C PRO A 38 -8.75 17.67 12.04
N LEU A 39 -7.84 18.60 11.73
CA LEU A 39 -6.55 18.33 11.06
C LEU A 39 -5.48 17.71 11.98
N ASP A 40 -5.76 17.63 13.29
CA ASP A 40 -4.94 16.89 14.24
C ASP A 40 -5.42 15.47 14.45
N VAL A 41 -6.49 15.06 13.78
CA VAL A 41 -7.04 13.69 13.87
C VAL A 41 -6.78 12.95 12.56
N VAL A 42 -6.25 11.75 12.69
CA VAL A 42 -6.12 10.77 11.60
C VAL A 42 -6.96 9.56 11.97
N LEU A 43 -8.08 9.37 11.26
CA LEU A 43 -8.96 8.23 11.41
C LEU A 43 -8.60 7.15 10.39
N VAL A 44 -8.19 5.98 10.88
CA VAL A 44 -7.88 4.82 10.06
C VAL A 44 -9.00 3.81 10.20
N THR A 45 -9.74 3.53 9.13
CA THR A 45 -10.88 2.61 9.15
C THR A 45 -10.49 1.25 8.59
N ASP A 46 -11.00 0.17 9.18
CA ASP A 46 -10.93 -1.18 8.61
C ASP A 46 -12.07 -1.44 7.60
N ILE A 47 -11.94 -2.47 6.75
CA ILE A 47 -13.06 -2.94 5.93
C ILE A 47 -14.13 -3.53 6.85
N GLY A 48 -15.32 -2.94 6.83
CA GLY A 48 -16.45 -3.38 7.64
C GLY A 48 -17.56 -2.34 7.63
N CYS A 49 -18.71 -2.65 8.24
CA CYS A 49 -19.82 -1.70 8.30
C CYS A 49 -19.35 -0.37 8.90
N HIS A 50 -18.64 -0.41 10.03
CA HIS A 50 -18.07 0.77 10.69
C HIS A 50 -17.19 1.61 9.75
N GLY A 51 -16.50 0.99 8.78
CA GLY A 51 -15.49 1.65 7.96
C GLY A 51 -16.06 2.62 6.94
N ILE A 52 -17.33 2.44 6.54
CA ILE A 52 -18.06 3.32 5.59
C ILE A 52 -18.25 4.74 6.19
N VAL A 53 -17.98 4.93 7.49
CA VAL A 53 -18.09 6.22 8.17
C VAL A 53 -16.96 7.19 7.85
N ASP A 54 -15.84 6.73 7.29
CA ASP A 54 -14.68 7.56 7.00
C ASP A 54 -15.03 8.84 6.22
N LYS A 55 -15.81 8.73 5.15
CA LYS A 55 -16.26 9.87 4.34
C LYS A 55 -17.13 10.87 5.10
N SER A 56 -17.67 10.48 6.25
CA SER A 56 -18.49 11.34 7.11
C SER A 56 -17.67 12.10 8.13
N PHE A 57 -16.38 11.79 8.31
CA PHE A 57 -15.48 12.53 9.19
C PHE A 57 -14.74 13.65 8.44
N LEU A 58 -14.72 14.85 9.01
CA LEU A 58 -14.04 16.04 8.51
C LEU A 58 -12.54 16.08 8.89
N THR A 59 -11.92 14.90 9.05
CA THR A 59 -10.53 14.72 9.51
C THR A 59 -9.67 14.13 8.39
N HIS A 60 -8.39 13.86 8.64
CA HIS A 60 -7.65 12.96 7.76
C HIS A 60 -8.21 11.54 7.89
N THR A 61 -8.47 10.87 6.77
CA THR A 61 -9.00 9.51 6.76
C THR A 61 -8.19 8.59 5.87
N VAL A 62 -8.01 7.34 6.32
CA VAL A 62 -7.33 6.27 5.57
C VAL A 62 -8.16 5.00 5.68
N HIS A 63 -8.66 4.49 4.57
CA HIS A 63 -9.36 3.22 4.53
C HIS A 63 -8.36 2.07 4.32
N GLY A 64 -8.21 1.23 5.34
CA GLY A 64 -7.32 0.07 5.35
C GLY A 64 -7.93 -1.19 4.75
N LEU A 65 -7.08 -2.19 4.51
CA LEU A 65 -7.54 -3.55 4.18
C LEU A 65 -8.08 -4.25 5.44
N HIS A 66 -8.88 -5.29 5.23
CA HIS A 66 -9.52 -6.00 6.34
C HIS A 66 -8.50 -6.59 7.34
N GLY A 67 -8.64 -6.21 8.61
CA GLY A 67 -7.71 -6.51 9.71
C GLY A 67 -6.30 -5.97 9.52
N ARG A 68 -6.12 -4.91 8.73
CA ARG A 68 -4.81 -4.24 8.51
C ARG A 68 -4.83 -2.76 8.88
N SER A 69 -5.98 -2.22 9.28
CA SER A 69 -6.11 -0.83 9.73
C SER A 69 -5.15 -0.49 10.87
N SER A 70 -5.00 -1.38 11.87
CA SER A 70 -4.07 -1.18 12.98
C SER A 70 -2.60 -1.16 12.55
N ALA A 71 -2.22 -1.96 11.55
CA ALA A 71 -0.86 -1.95 11.01
C ALA A 71 -0.56 -0.65 10.24
N LEU A 72 -1.53 -0.16 9.45
CA LEU A 72 -1.41 1.12 8.76
C LEU A 72 -1.32 2.27 9.76
N ALA A 73 -2.17 2.26 10.78
CA ALA A 73 -2.17 3.24 11.86
C ALA A 73 -0.86 3.24 12.64
N ALA A 74 -0.28 2.07 12.93
CA ALA A 74 1.04 1.96 13.56
C ALA A 74 2.14 2.65 12.72
N GLY A 75 2.12 2.43 11.40
CA GLY A 75 3.04 3.10 10.48
C GLY A 75 2.85 4.63 10.46
N ILE A 76 1.60 5.10 10.48
CA ILE A 76 1.27 6.52 10.58
C ILE A 76 1.79 7.09 11.91
N ALA A 77 1.44 6.47 13.04
CA ALA A 77 1.88 6.88 14.37
C ALA A 77 3.41 6.94 14.47
N ALA A 78 4.12 5.95 13.93
CA ALA A 78 5.59 5.93 13.89
C ALA A 78 6.20 6.99 12.94
N GLY A 79 5.46 7.41 11.92
CA GLY A 79 5.87 8.42 10.96
C GLY A 79 5.62 9.86 11.42
N LEU A 80 4.66 10.07 12.34
CA LEU A 80 4.32 11.38 12.86
C LEU A 80 5.34 11.83 13.92
N ASN A 81 5.88 13.03 13.73
CA ASN A 81 6.77 13.69 14.71
C ASN A 81 6.02 14.60 15.70
N ASN A 82 4.69 14.66 15.62
CA ASN A 82 3.86 15.54 16.45
C ASN A 82 3.02 14.72 17.45
N PRO A 83 3.37 14.71 18.76
CA PRO A 83 2.64 13.97 19.79
C PRO A 83 1.25 14.54 20.10
N GLY A 84 0.90 15.71 19.57
CA GLY A 84 -0.45 16.28 19.69
C GLY A 84 -1.47 15.64 18.75
N LYS A 85 -1.03 14.95 17.69
CA LYS A 85 -1.94 14.32 16.71
C LYS A 85 -2.54 13.02 17.25
N LYS A 86 -3.80 12.79 16.93
CA LYS A 86 -4.58 11.63 17.38
C LYS A 86 -4.73 10.64 16.22
N VAL A 87 -4.07 9.49 16.33
CA VAL A 87 -4.26 8.37 15.42
C VAL A 87 -5.32 7.45 16.03
N ILE A 88 -6.49 7.39 15.38
CA ILE A 88 -7.64 6.61 15.85
C ILE A 88 -7.94 5.53 14.83
N VAL A 89 -8.13 4.30 15.28
CA VAL A 89 -8.45 3.15 14.44
C VAL A 89 -9.86 2.70 14.72
N PHE A 90 -10.69 2.60 13.69
CA PHE A 90 -12.00 1.93 13.79
C PHE A 90 -11.91 0.56 13.16
N THR A 91 -12.19 -0.46 13.96
CA THR A 91 -12.23 -1.85 13.50
C THR A 91 -13.44 -2.56 14.10
N GLY A 92 -14.06 -3.47 13.36
CA GLY A 92 -15.13 -4.34 13.88
C GLY A 92 -14.54 -5.54 14.61
N ASP A 93 -15.36 -6.29 15.32
CA ASP A 93 -14.96 -7.57 15.92
C ASP A 93 -14.38 -8.55 14.90
N GLY A 94 -14.90 -8.58 13.67
CA GLY A 94 -14.31 -9.39 12.59
C GLY A 94 -12.97 -8.87 12.07
N GLY A 95 -12.80 -7.55 11.99
CA GLY A 95 -11.52 -6.92 11.64
C GLY A 95 -10.46 -7.17 12.73
N ALA A 96 -10.86 -7.10 14.00
CA ALA A 96 -10.02 -7.44 15.13
C ALA A 96 -9.66 -8.94 15.16
N THR A 97 -10.58 -9.82 14.77
CA THR A 97 -10.35 -11.27 14.63
C THR A 97 -9.22 -11.56 13.62
N ILE A 98 -9.37 -11.13 12.36
CA ILE A 98 -8.36 -11.38 11.32
C ILE A 98 -7.10 -10.51 11.46
N GLY A 99 -7.21 -9.41 12.19
CA GLY A 99 -6.15 -8.44 12.47
C GLY A 99 -5.45 -8.64 13.82
N MET A 100 -5.77 -9.70 14.57
CA MET A 100 -5.35 -9.87 15.97
C MET A 100 -3.85 -9.70 16.17
N GLN A 101 -3.03 -10.28 15.29
CA GLN A 101 -1.56 -10.17 15.39
C GLN A 101 -1.07 -8.72 15.28
N HIS A 102 -1.73 -7.88 14.47
CA HIS A 102 -1.38 -6.47 14.34
C HIS A 102 -1.79 -5.66 15.58
N LEU A 103 -2.89 -6.03 16.23
CA LEU A 103 -3.29 -5.44 17.51
C LEU A 103 -2.30 -5.81 18.61
N ILE A 104 -1.96 -7.10 18.74
CA ILE A 104 -0.96 -7.58 19.71
C ILE A 104 0.39 -6.91 19.46
N GLY A 105 0.87 -6.88 18.22
CA GLY A 105 2.13 -6.22 17.87
C GLY A 105 2.08 -4.70 18.13
N GLY A 106 0.93 -4.08 17.87
CA GLY A 106 0.71 -2.66 18.14
C GLY A 106 0.80 -2.32 19.62
N ALA A 107 0.15 -3.13 20.46
CA ALA A 107 0.18 -3.02 21.91
C ALA A 107 1.58 -3.33 22.47
N HIS A 108 2.22 -4.40 22.00
CA HIS A 108 3.54 -4.84 22.44
C HIS A 108 4.68 -3.89 22.08
N LEU A 109 4.53 -3.11 21.01
CA LEU A 109 5.48 -2.06 20.63
C LEU A 109 5.09 -0.69 21.19
N GLY A 110 3.84 -0.52 21.62
CA GLY A 110 3.36 0.69 22.26
C GLY A 110 3.14 1.86 21.30
N PHE A 111 2.75 1.59 20.04
CA PHE A 111 2.51 2.69 19.09
C PHE A 111 1.43 3.64 19.61
N ASP A 112 1.67 4.95 19.49
CA ASP A 112 0.79 6.00 20.00
C ASP A 112 -0.47 6.14 19.13
N MET A 113 -1.44 5.28 19.40
CA MET A 113 -2.71 5.19 18.68
C MET A 113 -3.79 4.59 19.56
N THR A 114 -5.04 4.93 19.28
CA THR A 114 -6.22 4.34 19.94
C THR A 114 -7.00 3.47 18.98
N VAL A 115 -7.26 2.22 19.34
CA VAL A 115 -8.14 1.32 18.61
C VAL A 115 -9.52 1.30 19.27
N VAL A 116 -10.55 1.63 18.51
CA VAL A 116 -11.95 1.49 18.92
C VAL A 116 -12.52 0.27 18.20
N VAL A 117 -12.82 -0.77 18.97
CA VAL A 117 -13.43 -2.00 18.47
C VAL A 117 -14.95 -1.86 18.53
N HIS A 118 -15.58 -1.87 17.37
CA HIS A 118 -17.02 -1.92 17.20
C HIS A 118 -17.47 -3.38 17.26
N ASN A 119 -17.70 -3.91 18.47
CA ASN A 119 -18.06 -5.30 18.67
C ASN A 119 -19.59 -5.46 18.58
N ASN A 120 -20.09 -5.80 17.40
CA ASN A 120 -21.53 -6.02 17.18
C ASN A 120 -21.93 -7.51 17.17
N MET A 121 -21.01 -8.37 17.67
CA MET A 121 -21.11 -9.81 17.85
C MET A 121 -21.02 -10.66 16.58
N LEU A 122 -20.83 -10.07 15.40
CA LEU A 122 -20.77 -10.81 14.12
C LEU A 122 -20.17 -10.00 12.95
N TYR A 123 -19.93 -10.69 11.84
CA TYR A 123 -19.50 -10.07 10.58
C TYR A 123 -20.72 -9.48 9.84
N GLY A 124 -21.13 -8.27 10.24
CA GLY A 124 -22.35 -7.64 9.73
C GLY A 124 -22.34 -7.36 8.22
N MET A 125 -21.21 -6.93 7.66
CA MET A 125 -21.12 -6.55 6.24
C MET A 125 -21.28 -7.73 5.28
N THR A 126 -20.82 -8.91 5.69
CA THR A 126 -20.76 -10.12 4.83
C THR A 126 -21.96 -11.05 5.03
N GLY A 127 -23.00 -10.62 5.75
CA GLY A 127 -24.24 -11.39 5.91
C GLY A 127 -24.43 -12.04 7.28
N GLY A 128 -23.59 -11.72 8.27
CA GLY A 128 -23.77 -12.20 9.64
C GLY A 128 -23.06 -13.52 9.94
N GLN A 129 -21.83 -13.72 9.47
CA GLN A 129 -20.98 -14.82 9.94
C GLN A 129 -20.57 -14.59 11.41
N PRO A 130 -20.35 -15.64 12.22
CA PRO A 130 -19.76 -15.46 13.53
C PRO A 130 -18.33 -14.92 13.40
N SER A 131 -17.93 -14.06 14.34
CA SER A 131 -16.54 -13.70 14.60
C SER A 131 -15.95 -14.58 15.68
N GLU A 132 -14.64 -14.50 15.90
CA GLU A 132 -14.03 -15.13 17.07
C GLU A 132 -14.35 -14.36 18.37
N PHE A 133 -15.16 -13.28 18.31
CA PHE A 133 -15.70 -12.59 19.48
C PHE A 133 -17.18 -12.94 19.71
N THR A 134 -17.83 -13.65 18.78
CA THR A 134 -19.23 -14.07 18.94
C THR A 134 -19.36 -14.93 20.21
N PRO A 135 -20.16 -14.50 21.21
CA PRO A 135 -20.20 -15.21 22.48
C PRO A 135 -20.93 -16.55 22.38
N CYS A 136 -20.61 -17.46 23.30
CA CYS A 136 -21.23 -18.77 23.37
C CYS A 136 -22.77 -18.65 23.44
N GLY A 137 -23.47 -19.46 22.66
CA GLY A 137 -24.92 -19.44 22.53
C GLY A 137 -25.50 -18.33 21.65
N PHE A 138 -24.71 -17.34 21.22
CA PHE A 138 -25.20 -16.28 20.35
C PHE A 138 -25.42 -16.80 18.92
N LYS A 139 -26.66 -16.67 18.42
CA LYS A 139 -27.05 -17.17 17.10
C LYS A 139 -26.72 -16.18 16.00
N THR A 140 -26.32 -16.69 14.84
CA THR A 140 -26.08 -15.88 13.64
C THR A 140 -26.74 -16.56 12.43
N PRO A 141 -26.98 -15.86 11.30
CA PRO A 141 -27.56 -16.48 10.10
C PRO A 141 -26.86 -17.75 9.62
N THR A 142 -25.54 -17.80 9.76
CA THR A 142 -24.73 -18.97 9.35
C THR A 142 -24.49 -19.97 10.47
N LEU A 143 -24.88 -19.63 11.71
CA LEU A 143 -24.77 -20.47 12.89
C LEU A 143 -26.07 -20.39 13.73
N PRO A 144 -27.16 -21.02 13.24
CA PRO A 144 -28.50 -20.89 13.85
C PRO A 144 -28.62 -21.57 15.21
N GLU A 145 -27.78 -22.57 15.49
CA GLU A 145 -27.72 -23.24 16.80
C GLU A 145 -26.94 -22.43 17.85
N GLY A 146 -26.27 -21.35 17.44
CA GLY A 146 -25.44 -20.52 18.31
C GLY A 146 -23.97 -20.97 18.35
N SER A 147 -23.09 -20.06 18.76
CA SER A 147 -21.67 -20.38 18.96
C SER A 147 -21.49 -21.44 20.05
N SER A 148 -20.69 -22.47 19.78
CA SER A 148 -20.27 -23.46 20.78
C SER A 148 -18.96 -23.08 21.48
N LYS A 149 -18.33 -21.99 21.06
CA LYS A 149 -17.06 -21.49 21.60
C LYS A 149 -17.28 -20.22 22.40
N GLU A 150 -16.43 -20.02 23.40
CA GLU A 150 -16.26 -18.72 24.04
C GLU A 150 -15.56 -17.78 23.07
N GLY A 151 -16.04 -16.54 22.98
CA GLY A 151 -15.38 -15.51 22.19
C GLY A 151 -14.13 -14.99 22.89
N TYR A 152 -13.14 -14.55 22.13
CA TYR A 152 -11.95 -13.91 22.70
C TYR A 152 -12.30 -12.67 23.51
N ASP A 153 -11.77 -12.56 24.72
CA ASP A 153 -11.79 -11.32 25.47
C ASP A 153 -10.65 -10.41 24.98
N ILE A 154 -10.97 -9.51 24.06
CA ILE A 154 -9.98 -8.59 23.49
C ILE A 154 -9.37 -7.65 24.53
N CYS A 155 -10.11 -7.28 25.57
CA CYS A 155 -9.58 -6.40 26.61
C CYS A 155 -8.47 -7.10 27.40
N GLU A 156 -8.71 -8.31 27.88
CA GLU A 156 -7.70 -9.10 28.59
C GLU A 156 -6.48 -9.40 27.70
N LEU A 157 -6.69 -9.72 26.42
CA LEU A 157 -5.61 -9.94 25.45
C LEU A 157 -4.74 -8.68 25.27
N MET A 158 -5.34 -7.49 25.19
CA MET A 158 -4.59 -6.25 25.01
C MET A 158 -3.86 -5.82 26.27
N VAL A 159 -4.42 -6.08 27.46
CA VAL A 159 -3.69 -5.91 28.73
C VAL A 159 -2.47 -6.82 28.75
N ALA A 160 -2.64 -8.11 28.43
CA ALA A 160 -1.53 -9.06 28.37
C ALA A 160 -0.47 -8.69 27.32
N ALA A 161 -0.89 -8.08 26.20
CA ALA A 161 0.01 -7.58 25.17
C ALA A 161 0.75 -6.29 25.55
N GLY A 162 0.37 -5.62 26.65
CA GLY A 162 1.06 -4.44 27.18
C GLY A 162 0.45 -3.09 26.76
N ALA A 163 -0.83 -3.05 26.39
CA ALA A 163 -1.54 -1.80 26.11
C ALA A 163 -1.55 -0.86 27.33
N SER A 164 -1.38 0.45 27.08
CA SER A 164 -1.38 1.50 28.11
C SER A 164 -2.75 1.71 28.73
N TYR A 165 -3.77 1.74 27.88
CA TYR A 165 -5.16 1.96 28.26
C TYR A 165 -6.06 0.92 27.61
N VAL A 166 -6.90 0.26 28.41
CA VAL A 166 -7.88 -0.70 27.92
C VAL A 166 -9.18 -0.51 28.68
N GLU A 167 -10.27 -0.31 27.96
CA GLU A 167 -11.60 -0.17 28.54
C GLU A 167 -12.65 -0.90 27.71
N ARG A 168 -13.65 -1.48 28.38
CA ARG A 168 -14.85 -2.03 27.76
C ARG A 168 -16.05 -1.17 28.14
N VAL A 169 -16.82 -0.76 27.14
CA VAL A 169 -18.03 0.05 27.33
C VAL A 169 -19.25 -0.56 26.65
N ILE A 170 -20.43 -0.22 27.17
CA ILE A 170 -21.70 -0.54 26.53
C ILE A 170 -21.97 0.51 25.45
N GLY A 171 -22.22 0.09 24.22
CA GLY A 171 -22.48 0.95 23.05
C GLY A 171 -23.85 1.65 23.05
N ILE A 172 -24.42 1.89 24.23
CA ILE A 172 -25.70 2.59 24.44
C ILE A 172 -25.44 3.83 25.29
N GLY A 173 -26.02 4.96 24.89
CA GLY A 173 -25.89 6.21 25.63
C GLY A 173 -24.61 7.00 25.30
N ASP A 174 -24.13 7.74 26.29
CA ASP A 174 -22.94 8.59 26.18
C ASP A 174 -21.75 7.93 26.88
N TYR A 175 -20.74 7.57 26.10
CA TYR A 175 -19.45 7.02 26.54
C TYR A 175 -18.30 7.85 25.94
N SER A 176 -18.58 9.12 25.62
CA SER A 176 -17.58 10.03 25.07
C SER A 176 -16.43 10.32 26.04
N ASP A 177 -16.65 10.21 27.36
CA ASP A 177 -15.58 10.38 28.35
C ASP A 177 -14.56 9.24 28.30
N SER A 178 -15.01 7.99 28.17
CA SER A 178 -14.17 6.82 27.94
C SER A 178 -13.31 6.97 26.68
N LEU A 179 -13.92 7.40 25.57
CA LEU A 179 -13.18 7.66 24.32
C LEU A 179 -12.20 8.84 24.47
N ALA A 180 -12.59 9.93 25.14
CA ALA A 180 -11.72 11.09 25.36
C ALA A 180 -10.50 10.72 26.21
N LYS A 181 -10.70 9.89 27.24
CA LYS A 181 -9.62 9.34 28.07
C LYS A 181 -8.68 8.45 27.24
N ALA A 182 -9.21 7.56 26.41
CA ALA A 182 -8.39 6.72 25.53
C ALA A 182 -7.58 7.55 24.52
N PHE A 183 -8.20 8.50 23.83
CA PHE A 183 -7.52 9.38 22.85
C PHE A 183 -6.47 10.29 23.50
N SER A 184 -6.53 10.50 24.81
CA SER A 184 -5.54 11.28 25.57
C SER A 184 -4.43 10.43 26.17
N SER A 185 -4.57 9.10 26.14
CA SER A 185 -3.60 8.18 26.70
C SER A 185 -2.42 8.00 25.76
N SER A 186 -1.20 7.96 26.32
CA SER A 186 0.03 7.78 25.54
C SER A 186 0.32 6.32 25.25
N GLY A 187 0.76 6.02 24.04
CA GLY A 187 1.03 4.65 23.60
C GLY A 187 -0.23 3.97 23.10
N PHE A 188 -0.23 2.64 23.07
CA PHE A 188 -1.34 1.90 22.50
C PHE A 188 -2.52 1.88 23.47
N SER A 189 -3.68 2.30 22.99
CA SER A 189 -4.94 2.28 23.74
C SER A 189 -6.00 1.47 22.99
N LEU A 190 -6.89 0.79 23.71
CA LEU A 190 -8.03 0.09 23.13
C LEU A 190 -9.33 0.34 23.91
N VAL A 191 -10.39 0.66 23.19
CA VAL A 191 -11.76 0.70 23.73
C VAL A 191 -12.61 -0.28 22.97
N GLU A 192 -13.13 -1.30 23.66
CA GLU A 192 -14.15 -2.19 23.11
C GLU A 192 -15.53 -1.60 23.37
N VAL A 193 -16.26 -1.29 22.30
CA VAL A 193 -17.64 -0.82 22.37
C VAL A 193 -18.55 -1.98 21.98
N MET A 194 -19.29 -2.50 22.96
CA MET A 194 -20.18 -3.64 22.75
C MET A 194 -21.54 -3.19 22.22
N GLU A 195 -22.01 -3.85 21.17
CA GLU A 195 -23.18 -3.51 20.39
C GLU A 195 -23.93 -4.80 19.99
N ILE A 196 -25.09 -4.67 19.36
CA ILE A 196 -25.73 -5.80 18.67
C ILE A 196 -26.10 -5.36 17.26
N CYS A 197 -25.69 -6.14 16.26
CA CYS A 197 -26.10 -5.87 14.88
C CYS A 197 -27.63 -5.95 14.74
N PRO A 198 -28.33 -4.87 14.34
CA PRO A 198 -29.79 -4.88 14.22
C PRO A 198 -30.28 -5.76 13.06
N SER A 199 -29.48 -5.88 12.00
CA SER A 199 -29.87 -6.58 10.78
C SER A 199 -29.82 -8.10 10.90
N TYR A 200 -28.85 -8.63 11.67
CA TYR A 200 -28.60 -10.07 11.77
C TYR A 200 -28.61 -10.57 13.21
N GLY A 201 -27.99 -9.84 14.15
CA GLY A 201 -27.86 -10.24 15.55
C GLY A 201 -29.22 -10.25 16.26
N VAL A 202 -29.94 -9.13 16.22
CA VAL A 202 -31.29 -9.03 16.81
C VAL A 202 -32.29 -9.98 16.12
N LYS A 203 -32.20 -10.14 14.79
CA LYS A 203 -33.09 -11.05 14.06
C LYS A 203 -32.87 -12.52 14.41
N SER A 204 -31.62 -12.92 14.59
CA SER A 204 -31.27 -14.30 14.95
C SER A 204 -31.50 -14.60 16.43
N ASN A 205 -31.61 -13.56 17.27
CA ASN A 205 -31.81 -13.67 18.71
C ASN A 205 -32.97 -12.74 19.16
N PRO A 206 -34.24 -13.07 18.85
CA PRO A 206 -35.37 -12.20 19.18
C PRO A 206 -35.49 -11.92 20.67
N GLY A 207 -35.66 -10.64 21.04
CA GLY A 207 -35.82 -10.20 22.43
C GLY A 207 -34.51 -10.12 23.23
N ILE A 208 -33.37 -10.44 22.64
CA ILE A 208 -32.08 -10.37 23.33
C ILE A 208 -31.74 -8.92 23.70
N LYS A 209 -31.25 -8.74 24.94
CA LYS A 209 -30.71 -7.46 25.40
C LYS A 209 -29.19 -7.51 25.42
N LEU A 210 -28.54 -6.42 25.05
CA LEU A 210 -27.08 -6.31 25.11
C LEU A 210 -26.52 -6.63 26.50
N SER A 211 -27.17 -6.15 27.57
CA SER A 211 -26.76 -6.47 28.94
C SER A 211 -26.73 -7.97 29.23
N GLN A 212 -27.68 -8.74 28.69
CA GLN A 212 -27.73 -10.20 28.85
C GLN A 212 -26.62 -10.89 28.05
N VAL A 213 -26.32 -10.41 26.83
CA VAL A 213 -25.20 -10.95 26.03
C VAL A 213 -23.89 -10.79 26.80
N VAL A 214 -23.66 -9.60 27.34
CA VAL A 214 -22.45 -9.25 28.09
C VAL A 214 -22.34 -10.05 29.37
N GLU A 215 -23.43 -10.16 30.14
CA GLU A 215 -23.48 -10.94 31.39
C GLU A 215 -23.23 -12.44 31.12
N ASN A 216 -23.91 -13.01 30.12
CA ASN A 216 -23.75 -14.44 29.77
C ASN A 216 -22.36 -14.76 29.23
N ALA A 217 -21.70 -13.81 28.56
CA ALA A 217 -20.33 -13.94 28.10
C ALA A 217 -19.29 -13.77 29.23
N GLY A 218 -19.72 -13.38 30.43
CA GLY A 218 -18.81 -13.09 31.55
C GLY A 218 -17.97 -11.83 31.35
N TRP A 219 -18.38 -10.93 30.45
CA TRP A 219 -17.59 -9.75 30.10
C TRP A 219 -17.83 -8.60 31.08
N ASN A 220 -16.74 -8.12 31.68
CA ASN A 220 -16.80 -7.03 32.66
C ASN A 220 -16.72 -5.65 31.99
N VAL A 221 -17.73 -4.79 32.21
CA VAL A 221 -17.70 -3.38 31.79
C VAL A 221 -16.88 -2.58 32.79
N LYS A 222 -15.59 -2.37 32.48
CA LYS A 222 -14.65 -1.66 33.34
C LYS A 222 -13.46 -1.14 32.53
N VAL A 223 -12.63 -0.36 33.21
CA VAL A 223 -11.25 -0.09 32.80
C VAL A 223 -10.38 -1.26 33.24
N PHE A 224 -9.67 -1.89 32.30
CA PHE A 224 -8.78 -3.03 32.52
C PHE A 224 -7.32 -2.58 32.69
N ALA A 225 -6.93 -1.49 32.02
CA ALA A 225 -5.65 -0.83 32.18
C ALA A 225 -5.82 0.70 32.09
N ASP A 226 -5.19 1.43 33.00
CA ASP A 226 -5.06 2.89 33.00
C ASP A 226 -3.66 3.27 33.53
N GLY A 227 -2.64 2.88 32.78
CA GLY A 227 -1.24 3.10 33.13
C GLY A 227 -0.50 3.88 32.06
N LYS A 228 0.64 4.49 32.43
CA LYS A 228 1.63 4.93 31.45
C LYS A 228 2.35 3.68 30.92
N GLY A 229 1.71 2.95 30.01
CA GLY A 229 2.35 1.88 29.27
C GLY A 229 3.55 2.41 28.48
N HIS A 230 4.31 1.50 27.89
CA HIS A 230 5.43 1.90 27.06
C HIS A 230 4.89 2.59 25.79
N SER A 231 5.52 3.70 25.41
CA SER A 231 5.22 4.39 24.16
C SER A 231 6.37 4.13 23.20
N PHE A 232 6.04 3.73 21.97
CA PHE A 232 7.01 3.50 20.92
C PHE A 232 7.82 4.78 20.69
N LYS A 233 9.12 4.70 20.93
CA LYS A 233 10.06 5.77 20.60
C LYS A 233 10.81 5.39 19.36
N LYS A 234 10.52 6.06 18.25
CA LYS A 234 11.34 5.92 17.05
C LYS A 234 12.76 6.40 17.38
N PRO A 235 13.81 5.61 17.10
CA PRO A 235 15.17 6.14 17.08
C PRO A 235 15.24 7.15 15.93
N LEU A 236 15.15 8.44 16.26
CA LEU A 236 15.30 9.52 15.29
C LEU A 236 16.76 9.53 14.83
N LYS A 237 16.99 9.31 13.54
CA LYS A 237 18.27 9.66 12.92
C LYS A 237 18.20 11.14 12.58
N GLU A 238 18.69 11.98 13.49
CA GLU A 238 18.60 13.45 13.36
C GLU A 238 19.44 14.01 12.19
N ASN A 239 20.35 13.21 11.63
CA ASN A 239 21.29 13.62 10.57
C ASN A 239 21.12 12.84 9.25
N THR A 240 19.89 12.52 8.83
CA THR A 240 19.66 12.01 7.47
C THR A 240 19.15 13.11 6.55
N GLU A 241 19.87 13.38 5.46
CA GLU A 241 19.37 14.26 4.41
C GLU A 241 18.03 13.74 3.86
N SER A 242 17.12 14.65 3.52
CA SER A 242 15.84 14.25 2.93
C SER A 242 16.08 13.58 1.57
N LEU A 243 15.50 12.39 1.39
CA LEU A 243 15.47 11.67 0.10
C LEU A 243 14.72 12.43 -1.00
N ILE A 244 14.00 13.49 -0.63
CA ILE A 244 13.25 14.38 -1.53
C ILE A 244 13.84 15.80 -1.45
N SER A 245 15.05 15.98 -0.92
CA SER A 245 15.70 17.29 -0.97
C SER A 245 16.06 17.66 -2.41
N GLU A 246 15.85 18.92 -2.76
CA GLU A 246 16.26 19.50 -4.05
C GLU A 246 17.79 19.44 -4.25
N LYS A 247 18.56 19.11 -3.19
CA LYS A 247 20.01 18.92 -3.25
C LYS A 247 20.44 17.65 -3.98
N LEU A 248 19.53 16.70 -4.23
CA LEU A 248 19.80 15.46 -4.96
C LEU A 248 19.68 15.65 -6.48
N GLU A 249 20.22 16.73 -7.02
CA GLU A 249 20.24 17.00 -8.46
C GLU A 249 21.45 16.33 -9.11
N ILE A 250 21.22 15.40 -10.05
CA ILE A 250 22.29 14.80 -10.84
C ILE A 250 22.66 15.78 -11.96
N LYS A 251 23.81 16.43 -11.83
CA LYS A 251 24.32 17.33 -12.87
C LYS A 251 24.59 16.56 -14.17
N PRO A 252 23.99 16.96 -15.30
CA PRO A 252 24.29 16.35 -16.59
C PRO A 252 25.76 16.51 -16.94
N LYS A 253 26.39 15.44 -17.44
CA LYS A 253 27.75 15.45 -18.01
C LYS A 253 27.75 15.48 -19.53
N TYR A 254 26.66 15.00 -20.11
CA TYR A 254 26.42 14.94 -21.54
C TYR A 254 25.14 15.69 -21.87
N GLN A 255 24.97 16.05 -23.15
CA GLN A 255 23.78 16.76 -23.63
C GLN A 255 23.09 15.91 -24.70
N SER A 256 21.85 15.49 -24.42
CA SER A 256 20.99 14.89 -25.43
C SER A 256 20.42 15.95 -26.38
N GLU A 257 20.17 15.56 -27.63
CA GLU A 257 19.53 16.38 -28.67
C GLU A 257 18.04 16.02 -28.90
N ILE A 258 17.47 15.04 -28.17
CA ILE A 258 16.07 14.65 -28.38
C ILE A 258 15.13 15.78 -27.96
N LYS A 259 14.20 16.14 -28.85
CA LYS A 259 13.27 17.28 -28.66
C LYS A 259 11.90 16.87 -28.11
N LYS A 260 11.59 15.57 -28.13
CA LYS A 260 10.32 14.99 -27.70
C LYS A 260 10.60 13.75 -26.86
N PRO A 261 9.67 13.32 -26.00
CA PRO A 261 9.77 12.04 -25.31
C PRO A 261 9.94 10.90 -26.31
N VAL A 262 10.82 9.95 -25.99
CA VAL A 262 11.03 8.71 -26.75
C VAL A 262 10.78 7.55 -25.80
N SER A 263 9.82 6.71 -26.15
CA SER A 263 9.44 5.52 -25.41
C SER A 263 10.03 4.26 -26.06
N ILE A 264 10.71 3.46 -25.25
CA ILE A 264 11.51 2.32 -25.69
C ILE A 264 11.08 1.10 -24.89
N LEU A 265 10.62 0.05 -25.56
CA LEU A 265 10.33 -1.23 -24.95
C LEU A 265 11.44 -2.22 -25.32
N ILE A 266 12.16 -2.74 -24.33
CA ILE A 266 13.17 -3.78 -24.52
C ILE A 266 12.58 -5.10 -24.04
N SER A 267 12.58 -6.12 -24.89
CA SER A 267 11.98 -7.44 -24.62
C SER A 267 12.96 -8.57 -24.96
N GLY A 268 13.15 -9.48 -24.00
CA GLY A 268 14.11 -10.59 -24.07
C GLY A 268 13.69 -11.76 -23.18
N SER A 269 14.54 -12.77 -23.01
CA SER A 269 14.27 -13.86 -22.06
C SER A 269 14.73 -13.46 -20.64
N ALA A 270 14.12 -14.07 -19.62
CA ALA A 270 14.56 -13.94 -18.24
C ALA A 270 16.02 -14.43 -18.10
N GLY A 271 16.85 -13.67 -17.38
CA GLY A 271 18.28 -13.98 -17.23
C GLY A 271 19.20 -13.48 -18.34
N GLU A 272 18.66 -12.87 -19.40
CA GLU A 272 19.43 -12.31 -20.53
C GLU A 272 19.75 -10.81 -20.40
N GLY A 273 19.60 -10.27 -19.19
CA GLY A 273 20.07 -8.91 -18.88
C GLY A 273 19.17 -7.76 -19.34
N VAL A 274 17.91 -8.02 -19.75
CA VAL A 274 16.95 -6.96 -20.16
C VAL A 274 16.83 -5.84 -19.12
N GLN A 275 16.64 -6.20 -17.85
CA GLN A 275 16.49 -5.22 -16.77
C GLN A 275 17.75 -4.37 -16.59
N SER A 276 18.93 -5.00 -16.68
CA SER A 276 20.21 -4.29 -16.56
C SER A 276 20.45 -3.39 -17.76
N ALA A 277 20.18 -3.85 -18.98
CA ALA A 277 20.30 -3.05 -20.20
C ALA A 277 19.41 -1.79 -20.15
N ALA A 278 18.16 -1.95 -19.72
CA ALA A 278 17.25 -0.83 -19.50
C ALA A 278 17.72 0.13 -18.39
N GLU A 279 18.38 -0.39 -17.34
CA GLU A 279 18.98 0.44 -16.29
C GLU A 279 20.19 1.23 -16.81
N PHE A 280 21.05 0.64 -17.64
CA PHE A 280 22.14 1.34 -18.31
C PHE A 280 21.61 2.48 -19.19
N LEU A 281 20.61 2.18 -20.03
CA LEU A 281 19.92 3.18 -20.86
C LEU A 281 19.38 4.32 -20.01
N ALA A 282 18.71 3.98 -18.91
CA ALA A 282 18.06 4.96 -18.05
C ALA A 282 19.07 5.89 -17.37
N LYS A 283 20.13 5.33 -16.78
CA LYS A 283 21.19 6.11 -16.13
C LYS A 283 21.95 6.98 -17.12
N ALA A 284 22.22 6.47 -18.33
CA ALA A 284 22.90 7.25 -19.35
C ALA A 284 22.01 8.40 -19.88
N GLY A 285 20.69 8.19 -19.95
CA GLY A 285 19.71 9.24 -20.21
C GLY A 285 19.76 10.35 -19.15
N ILE A 286 19.78 9.98 -17.86
CA ILE A 286 19.92 10.94 -16.75
C ILE A 286 21.23 11.73 -16.84
N LEU A 287 22.37 11.05 -17.06
CA LEU A 287 23.66 11.73 -17.26
C LEU A 287 23.68 12.64 -18.50
N SER A 288 22.76 12.43 -19.43
CA SER A 288 22.58 13.22 -20.65
C SER A 288 21.52 14.33 -20.50
N GLY A 289 21.07 14.61 -19.27
CA GLY A 289 20.14 15.68 -18.96
C GLY A 289 18.66 15.38 -19.22
N LEU A 290 18.30 14.09 -19.34
CA LEU A 290 16.93 13.67 -19.61
C LEU A 290 16.21 13.22 -18.35
N ASN A 291 14.93 13.63 -18.26
CA ASN A 291 13.99 13.00 -17.35
C ASN A 291 13.76 11.58 -17.84
N THR A 292 13.96 10.61 -16.95
CA THR A 292 13.98 9.21 -17.34
C THR A 292 13.16 8.35 -16.40
N THR A 293 12.41 7.40 -16.95
CA THR A 293 11.70 6.37 -16.16
C THR A 293 12.05 4.99 -16.68
N LYS A 294 12.02 4.01 -15.78
CA LYS A 294 12.21 2.59 -16.09
C LYS A 294 11.13 1.78 -15.39
N LYS A 295 10.37 0.98 -16.13
CA LYS A 295 9.38 0.05 -15.58
C LYS A 295 9.68 -1.36 -16.06
N GLY A 296 9.95 -2.27 -15.13
CA GLY A 296 10.16 -3.69 -15.44
C GLY A 296 8.85 -4.46 -15.48
N SER A 297 8.75 -5.42 -16.40
CA SER A 297 7.69 -6.42 -16.48
C SER A 297 8.31 -7.80 -16.66
N TYR A 298 8.04 -8.71 -15.73
CA TYR A 298 8.53 -10.09 -15.77
C TYR A 298 7.66 -10.98 -14.86
N PRO A 299 7.57 -12.29 -15.13
CA PRO A 299 6.87 -13.23 -14.27
C PRO A 299 7.48 -13.29 -12.86
N VAL A 300 6.69 -13.71 -11.87
CA VAL A 300 7.16 -13.94 -10.48
C VAL A 300 8.17 -15.09 -10.38
N THR A 301 8.22 -15.96 -11.40
CA THR A 301 9.16 -17.08 -11.49
C THR A 301 10.54 -16.60 -11.93
N VAL A 302 11.57 -16.94 -11.15
CA VAL A 302 12.96 -16.53 -11.44
C VAL A 302 13.53 -17.34 -12.60
N GLY A 303 14.10 -16.65 -13.60
CA GLY A 303 14.92 -17.26 -14.64
C GLY A 303 14.17 -17.99 -15.76
N VAL A 304 12.84 -17.88 -15.83
CA VAL A 304 12.02 -18.49 -16.89
C VAL A 304 11.04 -17.49 -17.50
N GLY A 305 10.75 -17.66 -18.79
CA GLY A 305 9.84 -16.80 -19.55
C GLY A 305 10.48 -15.50 -20.02
N PHE A 306 9.64 -14.50 -20.30
CA PHE A 306 10.09 -13.21 -20.81
C PHE A 306 10.65 -12.30 -19.69
N SER A 307 11.47 -11.35 -20.08
CA SER A 307 11.75 -10.14 -19.33
C SER A 307 11.58 -8.95 -20.26
N ALA A 308 10.82 -7.96 -19.83
CA ALA A 308 10.61 -6.73 -20.59
C ALA A 308 10.82 -5.50 -19.71
N SER A 309 11.24 -4.39 -20.32
CA SER A 309 11.35 -3.12 -19.61
C SER A 309 11.00 -1.96 -20.53
N ASP A 310 10.08 -1.12 -20.07
CA ASP A 310 9.82 0.18 -20.66
C ASP A 310 10.84 1.19 -20.13
N VAL A 311 11.39 2.00 -21.03
CA VAL A 311 12.21 3.17 -20.72
C VAL A 311 11.65 4.36 -21.48
N ILE A 312 11.37 5.45 -20.77
CA ILE A 312 10.98 6.73 -21.38
C ILE A 312 12.09 7.72 -21.14
N LEU A 313 12.61 8.30 -22.21
CA LEU A 313 13.62 9.35 -22.23
C LEU A 313 12.95 10.66 -22.65
N SER A 314 13.02 11.72 -21.84
CA SER A 314 12.28 12.94 -22.11
C SER A 314 13.03 14.21 -21.70
N PRO A 315 13.01 15.28 -22.54
CA PRO A 315 13.51 16.60 -22.13
C PRO A 315 12.56 17.30 -21.12
N LYS A 316 11.39 16.73 -20.84
CA LYS A 316 10.37 17.26 -19.91
C LYS A 316 10.01 16.23 -18.82
N PRO A 317 9.49 16.65 -17.65
CA PRO A 317 9.03 15.74 -16.60
C PRO A 317 8.07 14.66 -17.13
N ILE A 318 8.24 13.43 -16.64
CA ILE A 318 7.42 12.27 -17.02
C ILE A 318 6.40 12.03 -15.92
N LEU A 319 5.11 12.13 -16.25
CA LEU A 319 4.00 11.98 -15.31
C LEU A 319 3.33 10.60 -15.37
N PHE A 320 3.65 9.79 -16.39
CA PHE A 320 3.13 8.45 -16.58
C PHE A 320 4.21 7.55 -17.17
N THR A 321 4.46 6.40 -16.53
CA THR A 321 5.58 5.51 -16.87
C THR A 321 5.18 4.34 -17.78
N GLY A 322 3.93 4.27 -18.23
CA GLY A 322 3.46 3.23 -19.14
C GLY A 322 3.57 3.66 -20.61
N SER A 323 4.04 2.78 -21.49
CA SER A 323 3.91 2.95 -22.94
C SER A 323 3.12 1.78 -23.51
N THR A 324 1.94 2.07 -24.08
CA THR A 324 1.14 1.07 -24.80
C THR A 324 1.53 0.97 -26.28
N ASN A 325 2.29 1.95 -26.79
CA ASN A 325 2.74 2.02 -28.18
C ASN A 325 4.14 2.67 -28.20
N PRO A 326 5.22 1.88 -28.10
CA PRO A 326 6.58 2.41 -28.02
C PRO A 326 7.03 3.00 -29.36
N ASP A 327 7.87 4.03 -29.32
CA ASP A 327 8.54 4.59 -30.50
C ASP A 327 9.60 3.62 -31.05
N ILE A 328 10.24 2.90 -30.13
CA ILE A 328 11.26 1.88 -30.42
C ILE A 328 10.92 0.60 -29.65
N LEU A 329 10.74 -0.49 -30.37
CA LEU A 329 10.61 -1.83 -29.81
C LEU A 329 11.89 -2.62 -30.11
N VAL A 330 12.50 -3.20 -29.08
CA VAL A 330 13.69 -4.06 -29.19
C VAL A 330 13.31 -5.47 -28.75
N ILE A 331 13.50 -6.45 -29.62
CA ILE A 331 13.22 -7.86 -29.36
C ILE A 331 14.49 -8.68 -29.57
N THR A 332 14.99 -9.27 -28.49
CA THR A 332 16.28 -10.00 -28.50
C THR A 332 16.15 -11.52 -28.35
N SER A 333 14.93 -12.06 -28.22
CA SER A 333 14.71 -13.49 -27.94
C SER A 333 13.33 -13.96 -28.40
N ALA A 334 13.14 -15.28 -28.49
CA ALA A 334 11.83 -15.88 -28.75
C ALA A 334 10.81 -15.62 -27.63
N ASP A 335 11.21 -15.70 -26.35
CA ASP A 335 10.30 -15.38 -25.23
C ASP A 335 9.87 -13.91 -25.25
N GLY A 336 10.83 -13.03 -25.51
CA GLY A 336 10.60 -11.61 -25.67
C GLY A 336 9.71 -11.28 -26.86
N LEU A 337 9.85 -12.02 -27.97
CA LEU A 337 8.96 -11.92 -29.14
C LEU A 337 7.54 -12.35 -28.78
N ASN A 338 7.39 -13.50 -28.13
CA ASN A 338 6.08 -14.01 -27.71
C ASN A 338 5.37 -13.03 -26.78
N PHE A 339 6.09 -12.39 -25.85
CA PHE A 339 5.53 -11.34 -25.00
C PHE A 339 5.17 -10.07 -25.79
N ALA A 340 6.06 -9.59 -26.65
CA ALA A 340 5.93 -8.29 -27.32
C ALA A 340 5.11 -8.33 -28.62
N ARG A 341 4.66 -9.51 -29.09
CA ARG A 341 3.92 -9.67 -30.36
C ARG A 341 2.71 -8.76 -30.45
N ASN A 342 1.91 -8.69 -29.38
CA ASN A 342 0.73 -7.82 -29.34
C ASN A 342 1.09 -6.34 -29.35
N THR A 343 2.25 -5.96 -28.80
CA THR A 343 2.74 -4.59 -28.86
C THR A 343 3.23 -4.25 -30.26
N ALA A 344 4.01 -5.13 -30.89
CA ALA A 344 4.48 -4.97 -32.27
C ALA A 344 3.31 -4.78 -33.25
N ALA A 345 2.25 -5.58 -33.12
CA ALA A 345 1.05 -5.49 -33.97
C ALA A 345 0.29 -4.16 -33.82
N LYS A 346 0.40 -3.49 -32.67
CA LYS A 346 -0.23 -2.18 -32.43
C LYS A 346 0.63 -1.01 -32.91
N MET A 347 1.90 -1.24 -33.19
CA MET A 347 2.78 -0.19 -33.71
C MET A 347 2.43 0.12 -35.15
N THR A 348 1.87 1.31 -35.39
CA THR A 348 1.57 1.84 -36.73
C THR A 348 2.69 2.70 -37.30
N SER A 349 3.69 3.03 -36.48
CA SER A 349 4.88 3.81 -36.82
C SER A 349 6.00 3.49 -35.81
N GLY A 350 7.16 4.14 -35.94
CA GLY A 350 8.32 3.87 -35.10
C GLY A 350 9.20 2.77 -35.69
N LYS A 351 10.05 2.16 -34.86
CA LYS A 351 11.04 1.17 -35.29
C LYS A 351 10.99 -0.10 -34.44
N LEU A 352 11.05 -1.25 -35.11
CA LEU A 352 11.22 -2.56 -34.51
C LEU A 352 12.64 -3.05 -34.79
N TYR A 353 13.47 -3.06 -33.76
CA TYR A 353 14.76 -3.75 -33.73
C TYR A 353 14.55 -5.17 -33.28
N ILE A 354 14.85 -6.15 -34.12
CA ILE A 354 14.65 -7.57 -33.81
C ILE A 354 15.91 -8.37 -34.09
N ASP A 355 16.20 -9.33 -33.22
CA ASP A 355 17.27 -10.30 -33.45
C ASP A 355 17.03 -11.03 -34.78
N ASP A 356 18.06 -11.14 -35.62
CA ASP A 356 17.93 -11.66 -36.98
C ASP A 356 17.61 -13.16 -37.06
N SER A 357 17.82 -13.90 -35.96
CA SER A 357 17.41 -15.29 -35.83
C SER A 357 15.89 -15.48 -35.65
N LEU A 358 15.14 -14.40 -35.41
CA LEU A 358 13.71 -14.45 -35.10
C LEU A 358 12.83 -14.12 -36.30
N ASP A 359 11.63 -14.69 -36.30
CA ASP A 359 10.57 -14.32 -37.23
C ASP A 359 10.05 -12.91 -36.93
N VAL A 360 9.83 -12.14 -38.00
CA VAL A 360 9.31 -10.78 -37.90
C VAL A 360 7.81 -10.84 -37.59
N PRO A 361 7.33 -10.25 -36.47
CA PRO A 361 5.90 -10.18 -36.18
C PRO A 361 5.20 -9.21 -37.12
N GLU A 362 3.87 -9.33 -37.23
CA GLU A 362 3.04 -8.31 -37.87
C GLU A 362 3.25 -6.95 -37.17
N THR A 363 3.57 -5.92 -37.95
CA THR A 363 3.77 -4.56 -37.44
C THR A 363 3.72 -3.53 -38.58
N GLY A 364 3.28 -2.31 -38.28
CA GLY A 364 3.43 -1.14 -39.15
C GLY A 364 4.72 -0.35 -38.91
N ALA A 365 5.55 -0.74 -37.94
CA ALA A 365 6.84 -0.12 -37.67
C ALA A 365 7.90 -0.49 -38.72
N GLN A 366 8.93 0.36 -38.86
CA GLN A 366 10.09 0.02 -39.68
C GLN A 366 10.90 -1.10 -39.01
N VAL A 367 11.03 -2.24 -39.67
CA VAL A 367 11.75 -3.42 -39.14
C VAL A 367 13.24 -3.34 -39.48
N ILE A 368 14.08 -3.55 -38.46
CA ILE A 368 15.54 -3.56 -38.55
C ILE A 368 16.02 -4.85 -37.88
N ARG A 369 16.61 -5.75 -38.66
CA ARG A 369 17.15 -7.02 -38.17
C ARG A 369 18.61 -6.84 -37.80
N VAL A 370 19.01 -7.30 -36.60
CA VAL A 370 20.37 -7.17 -36.10
C VAL A 370 20.78 -8.49 -35.41
N PRO A 371 21.99 -9.03 -35.65
CA PRO A 371 22.46 -10.26 -35.01
C PRO A 371 22.87 -10.05 -33.55
N PHE A 372 21.94 -9.67 -32.68
CA PHE A 372 22.23 -9.33 -31.28
C PHE A 372 22.78 -10.54 -30.50
N ARG A 373 22.19 -11.71 -30.68
CA ARG A 373 22.57 -12.95 -30.01
C ARG A 373 23.82 -13.58 -30.60
N GLU A 374 23.97 -13.56 -31.92
CA GLU A 374 25.16 -14.12 -32.58
C GLU A 374 26.41 -13.35 -32.15
N LYS A 375 26.34 -12.01 -32.08
CA LYS A 375 27.52 -11.19 -31.75
C LYS A 375 28.05 -11.39 -30.32
N LEU A 376 27.19 -11.37 -29.29
CA LEU A 376 27.66 -11.37 -27.88
C LEU A 376 26.98 -12.41 -26.97
N GLY A 377 26.25 -13.35 -27.57
CA GLY A 377 25.53 -14.40 -26.87
C GLY A 377 24.28 -13.91 -26.14
N ALA A 378 23.47 -14.88 -25.72
CA ALA A 378 22.18 -14.65 -25.08
C ALA A 378 22.23 -13.72 -23.86
N ARG A 379 23.26 -13.83 -23.01
CA ARG A 379 23.35 -13.05 -21.75
C ARG A 379 23.68 -11.56 -21.94
N THR A 380 24.16 -11.18 -23.12
CA THR A 380 24.65 -9.82 -23.40
C THR A 380 23.87 -9.16 -24.54
N SER A 381 23.02 -9.91 -25.25
CA SER A 381 22.25 -9.45 -26.42
C SER A 381 21.44 -8.18 -26.12
N SER A 382 20.74 -8.13 -24.99
CA SER A 382 19.95 -6.96 -24.58
C SER A 382 20.82 -5.73 -24.33
N LEU A 383 21.99 -5.91 -23.72
CA LEU A 383 22.92 -4.80 -23.47
C LEU A 383 23.49 -4.26 -24.79
N TYR A 384 23.90 -5.16 -25.68
CA TYR A 384 24.37 -4.82 -27.01
C TYR A 384 23.30 -4.09 -27.82
N ALA A 385 22.07 -4.57 -27.78
CA ALA A 385 20.95 -3.95 -28.48
C ALA A 385 20.71 -2.51 -28.01
N VAL A 386 20.81 -2.24 -26.70
CA VAL A 386 20.72 -0.87 -26.17
C VAL A 386 21.87 0.01 -26.67
N PHE A 387 23.11 -0.48 -26.67
CA PHE A 387 24.25 0.25 -27.23
C PHE A 387 24.04 0.57 -28.73
N TYR A 388 23.55 -0.42 -29.49
CA TYR A 388 23.24 -0.29 -30.90
C TYR A 388 22.19 0.80 -31.16
N ILE A 389 21.06 0.78 -30.45
CA ILE A 389 20.00 1.78 -30.68
C ILE A 389 20.43 3.17 -30.22
N VAL A 390 21.21 3.31 -29.15
CA VAL A 390 21.71 4.63 -28.71
C VAL A 390 22.58 5.26 -29.79
N HIS A 391 23.46 4.46 -30.42
CA HIS A 391 24.31 4.91 -31.51
C HIS A 391 23.48 5.29 -32.76
N HIS A 392 22.59 4.42 -33.21
CA HIS A 392 21.86 4.59 -34.48
C HIS A 392 20.73 5.62 -34.40
N GLU A 393 19.98 5.65 -33.30
CA GLU A 393 18.89 6.60 -33.09
C GLU A 393 19.36 7.94 -32.53
N LYS A 394 20.64 8.06 -32.19
CA LYS A 394 21.25 9.27 -31.61
C LYS A 394 20.47 9.78 -30.40
N LEU A 395 20.02 8.86 -29.53
CA LEU A 395 19.21 9.19 -28.35
C LEU A 395 19.95 10.17 -27.42
N PHE A 396 21.27 10.00 -27.31
CA PHE A 396 22.21 10.89 -26.61
C PHE A 396 23.66 10.43 -26.93
N PRO A 397 24.70 11.20 -26.55
CA PRO A 397 26.08 10.81 -26.82
C PRO A 397 26.42 9.41 -26.25
N ILE A 398 26.97 8.54 -27.09
CA ILE A 398 27.30 7.15 -26.72
C ILE A 398 28.30 7.08 -25.54
N ASP A 399 29.08 8.13 -25.31
CA ASP A 399 30.01 8.20 -24.18
C ASP A 399 29.29 8.17 -22.82
N ALA A 400 28.03 8.64 -22.75
CA ALA A 400 27.20 8.46 -21.56
C ALA A 400 26.95 6.98 -21.27
N MET A 401 26.67 6.16 -22.30
CA MET A 401 26.55 4.70 -22.13
C MET A 401 27.87 4.08 -21.66
N LYS A 402 29.00 4.50 -22.24
CA LYS A 402 30.32 3.99 -21.86
C LYS A 402 30.64 4.29 -20.40
N GLU A 403 30.39 5.52 -19.93
CA GLU A 403 30.66 5.91 -18.53
C GLU A 403 29.82 5.07 -17.54
N VAL A 404 28.51 4.94 -17.79
CA VAL A 404 27.65 4.11 -16.93
C VAL A 404 28.08 2.64 -16.98
N PHE A 405 28.43 2.12 -18.16
CA PHE A 405 28.92 0.76 -18.32
C PHE A 405 30.21 0.50 -17.55
N LEU A 406 31.23 1.33 -17.75
CA LEU A 406 32.56 1.17 -17.15
C LEU A 406 32.52 1.26 -15.62
N SER A 407 31.60 2.07 -15.05
CA SER A 407 31.39 2.14 -13.60
C SER A 407 30.68 0.92 -12.99
N ASN A 408 30.11 0.03 -13.81
CA ASN A 408 29.39 -1.15 -13.34
C ASN A 408 30.31 -2.39 -13.30
N LYS A 409 30.10 -3.29 -12.34
CA LYS A 409 30.86 -4.55 -12.21
C LYS A 409 30.79 -5.45 -13.44
N ILE A 410 29.75 -5.32 -14.29
CA ILE A 410 29.60 -6.08 -15.54
C ILE A 410 30.75 -5.79 -16.53
N SER A 411 31.36 -4.59 -16.49
CA SER A 411 32.49 -4.22 -17.37
C SER A 411 33.72 -5.11 -17.18
N LYS A 412 33.82 -5.84 -16.06
CA LYS A 412 34.88 -6.82 -15.82
C LYS A 412 34.69 -8.12 -16.62
N LYS A 413 33.49 -8.37 -17.14
CA LYS A 413 33.11 -9.62 -17.81
C LYS A 413 32.82 -9.44 -19.30
N VAL A 414 32.44 -8.24 -19.71
CA VAL A 414 32.12 -7.89 -21.10
C VAL A 414 33.00 -6.71 -21.49
N SER A 415 33.67 -6.80 -22.64
CA SER A 415 34.51 -5.71 -23.16
C SER A 415 33.62 -4.59 -23.73
N ILE A 416 34.05 -3.34 -23.57
CA ILE A 416 33.33 -2.20 -24.15
C ILE A 416 33.51 -2.15 -25.67
N GLU A 417 34.67 -2.57 -26.17
CA GLU A 417 34.96 -2.67 -27.60
C GLU A 417 33.97 -3.60 -28.30
N SER A 418 33.67 -4.75 -27.67
CA SER A 418 32.71 -5.71 -28.23
C SER A 418 31.29 -5.12 -28.30
N LEU A 419 30.91 -4.25 -27.37
CA LEU A 419 29.61 -3.56 -27.37
C LEU A 419 29.52 -2.42 -28.41
N LEU A 420 30.64 -1.98 -28.98
CA LEU A 420 30.75 -0.89 -29.94
C LEU A 420 31.01 -1.37 -31.38
N GLN A 421 31.05 -2.68 -31.61
CA GLN A 421 31.15 -3.28 -32.94
C GLN A 421 29.78 -3.25 -33.62
N PHE A 422 29.40 -2.08 -34.14
CA PHE A 422 28.15 -1.90 -34.86
C PHE A 422 28.28 -2.33 -36.32
#